data_AF-A0A2V9Z4C0-F1
#
_entry.id   AF-A0A2V9Z4C0-F1
#
_cell.length_a   1.000
_cell.length_b   1.000
_cell.length_c   1.000
_cell.angle_alpha   90.00
_cell.angle_beta   90.00
_cell.angle_gamma   90.00
#
_symmetry.space_group_name_H-M   'P 1'
#
loop_
_entity.id
_entity.type
_entity.pdbx_description
1 polymer ?
#
loop_
_entity_poly.entity_id
_entity_poly.type
_entity_poly.pdbx_seq_one_letter_code
_entity_poly.pdbx_strand_id
1 'polypeptide(L)' 'MSNDREYTHYIVVNEVVLGDASIIEKLNDWVSLAFVRLGIGGSKLFTDYAFVENHTLVPKILN' A
#
# COMPACT_ATOMS: atom_id res chain seq x y z
N MET A 1 -15.59 -2.15 -14.99
CA MET A 1 -16.10 -2.52 -13.66
C MET A 1 -15.02 -2.13 -12.67
N SER A 2 -15.33 -1.19 -11.77
CA SER A 2 -14.43 -0.61 -10.78
C SER A 2 -13.94 -1.69 -9.82
N ASN A 3 -12.77 -2.25 -10.09
CA ASN A 3 -11.98 -2.96 -9.09
C ASN A 3 -11.34 -1.93 -8.15
N ASP A 4 -12.17 -1.13 -7.49
CA ASP A 4 -11.71 -0.32 -6.36
C ASP A 4 -11.47 -1.30 -5.22
N ARG A 5 -10.35 -2.03 -5.30
CA ARG A 5 -9.78 -2.70 -4.14
C ARG A 5 -9.59 -1.60 -3.13
N GLU A 6 -10.36 -1.68 -2.06
CA GLU A 6 -10.27 -0.72 -0.99
C GLU A 6 -8.84 -0.76 -0.44
N TYR A 7 -8.09 0.31 -0.67
CA TYR A 7 -6.72 0.38 -0.18
C TYR A 7 -6.77 0.55 1.33
N THR A 8 -6.59 -0.56 2.04
CA THR A 8 -6.72 -0.65 3.51
C THR A 8 -5.53 -0.08 4.27
N HIS A 9 -4.38 0.15 3.62
CA HIS A 9 -3.16 0.61 4.27
C HIS A 9 -2.55 1.82 3.53
N TYR A 10 -1.85 2.67 4.28
CA TYR A 10 -0.86 3.60 3.74
C TYR A 10 0.50 2.92 3.66
N ILE A 11 1.29 3.28 2.65
CA ILE A 11 2.72 2.97 2.59
C ILE A 11 3.48 4.18 3.14
N VAL A 12 4.09 4.04 4.30
CA VAL A 12 4.77 5.10 5.03
C VAL A 12 6.25 4.77 5.20
N VAL A 13 7.12 5.68 4.78
CA VAL A 13 8.59 5.57 4.94
C VAL A 13 9.11 6.89 5.48
N ASN A 14 9.88 6.85 6.56
CA ASN A 14 10.43 8.05 7.21
C ASN A 14 9.36 9.12 7.48
N GLU A 15 8.21 8.71 8.04
CA GLU A 15 7.07 9.59 8.35
C GLU A 15 6.38 10.23 7.14
N VAL A 16 6.74 9.84 5.91
CA VAL A 16 6.14 10.33 4.66
C VAL A 16 5.25 9.25 4.04
N VAL A 17 4.02 9.64 3.68
CA VAL A 17 3.09 8.77 2.95
C VAL A 17 3.48 8.76 1.47
N LEU A 18 3.95 7.61 0.97
CA LEU A 18 4.35 7.44 -0.43
C LEU A 18 3.19 6.97 -1.32
N GLY A 19 2.19 6.33 -0.71
CA GLY A 19 1.16 5.62 -1.45
C GLY A 19 0.15 4.91 -0.56
N ASP A 20 -0.67 4.12 -1.25
CA ASP A 20 -1.69 3.27 -0.67
C ASP A 20 -1.40 1.80 -1.00
N ALA A 21 -1.81 0.89 -0.14
CA ALA A 21 -1.69 -0.55 -0.33
C ALA A 21 -2.98 -1.28 0.07
N SER A 22 -3.28 -2.35 -0.66
CA SER A 22 -4.21 -3.40 -0.25
C SER A 22 -3.41 -4.69 -0.09
N ILE A 23 -3.31 -5.19 1.13
CA ILE A 23 -2.64 -6.47 1.38
C ILE A 23 -3.41 -7.57 0.66
N ILE A 24 -2.70 -8.40 -0.10
CA ILE A 24 -3.24 -9.58 -0.78
C ILE A 24 -2.92 -10.84 0.04
N GLU A 25 -1.67 -10.96 0.49
CA GLU A 25 -1.20 -12.11 1.26
C GLU A 25 -0.07 -11.69 2.20
N LYS A 26 -0.14 -12.10 3.48
CA LYS A 26 0.99 -11.98 4.42
C LYS A 26 1.89 -13.20 4.25
N LEU A 27 3.11 -12.99 3.74
CA LEU A 27 4.05 -14.08 3.47
C LEU A 27 4.81 -14.50 4.73
N ASN A 28 5.21 -13.52 5.54
CA ASN A 28 5.85 -13.72 6.84
C ASN A 28 5.71 -12.45 7.70
N ASP A 29 6.38 -12.42 8.85
CA ASP A 29 6.32 -11.28 9.78
C ASP A 29 6.97 -10.00 9.24
N TRP A 30 7.81 -10.09 8.21
CA TRP A 30 8.54 -8.98 7.63
C TRP A 30 7.93 -8.46 6.34
N VAL A 31 7.32 -9.31 5.51
CA VAL A 31 6.90 -8.97 4.14
C VAL A 31 5.49 -9.48 3.83
N SER A 32 4.73 -8.67 3.10
CA SER A 32 3.45 -9.02 2.50
C SER A 32 3.45 -8.77 0.99
N LEU A 33 2.71 -9.58 0.23
CA LEU A 33 2.32 -9.25 -1.13
C LEU A 33 1.13 -8.28 -1.06
N ALA A 34 1.26 -7.12 -1.70
CA ALA A 34 0.22 -6.10 -1.73
C ALA A 34 0.00 -5.58 -3.14
N PHE A 35 -1.22 -5.14 -3.42
CA PHE A 35 -1.50 -4.28 -4.57
C PHE A 35 -1.29 -2.83 -4.13
N VAL A 36 -0.35 -2.14 -4.75
CA VAL A 36 0.13 -0.83 -4.34
C VAL A 36 -0.25 0.25 -5.34
N ARG A 37 -0.46 1.46 -4.84
CA ARG A 37 -0.54 2.69 -5.62
C ARG A 37 0.45 3.70 -5.05
N LEU A 38 1.51 3.98 -5.77
CA LEU A 38 2.59 4.90 -5.38
C LEU A 38 2.53 6.21 -6.16
N GLY A 39 3.13 7.26 -5.62
CA GLY A 39 3.28 8.55 -6.29
C GLY A 39 2.19 9.55 -5.93
N ILE A 40 1.71 9.55 -4.68
CA ILE A 40 0.79 10.57 -4.17
C ILE A 40 1.44 11.95 -4.38
N GLY A 41 0.78 12.84 -5.13
CA GLY A 41 1.30 14.17 -5.48
C GLY A 41 2.27 14.23 -6.67
N GLY A 42 2.61 13.09 -7.29
CA GLY A 42 3.46 13.01 -8.48
C GLY A 42 2.67 13.10 -9.80
N SER A 43 3.39 13.33 -10.92
CA SER A 43 2.78 13.43 -12.26
C SER A 43 2.32 12.09 -12.84
N LYS A 44 2.78 10.96 -12.28
CA LYS A 44 2.41 9.63 -12.73
C LYS A 44 2.26 8.68 -11.53
N LEU A 45 1.05 8.16 -11.37
CA LEU A 45 0.76 7.11 -10.41
C LEU A 45 1.33 5.78 -10.92
N PHE A 46 1.99 5.05 -10.03
CA PHE A 46 2.38 3.66 -10.27
C PHE A 46 1.38 2.76 -9.55
N THR A 47 0.78 1.81 -10.26
CA THR A 47 -0.20 0.89 -9.69
C THR A 47 0.09 -0.54 -10.14
N ASP A 48 0.54 -1.39 -9.23
CA ASP A 48 0.87 -2.79 -9.53
C ASP A 48 0.93 -3.64 -8.24
N TYR A 49 1.23 -4.94 -8.37
CA TYR A 49 1.58 -5.79 -7.25
C TYR A 49 3.04 -5.60 -6.85
N ALA A 50 3.30 -5.57 -5.55
CA ALA A 50 4.63 -5.48 -4.99
C ALA A 50 4.75 -6.26 -3.68
N PHE A 51 5.96 -6.73 -3.39
CA PHE A 51 6.32 -7.16 -2.04
C PHE A 51 6.65 -5.93 -1.22
N VAL A 52 6.00 -5.78 -0.07
CA VAL A 52 6.11 -4.60 0.80
C VAL A 52 6.49 -5.06 2.20
N GLU A 53 7.41 -4.34 2.83
CA GLU A 53 7.79 -4.59 4.21
C GLU A 53 6.65 -4.19 5.15
N ASN A 54 6.26 -5.09 6.04
CA ASN A 54 5.10 -4.95 6.92
C ASN A 54 5.19 -3.71 7.80
N HIS A 55 6.40 -3.31 8.21
CA HIS A 55 6.60 -2.12 9.04
C HIS A 55 6.28 -0.80 8.33
N THR A 56 6.24 -0.80 6.99
CA THR A 56 5.86 0.37 6.18
C THR A 56 4.34 0.46 5.96
N LEU A 57 3.59 -0.60 6.30
CA LEU A 57 2.15 -0.69 6.11
C LEU A 57 1.42 -0.18 7.36
N VAL A 58 0.78 0.98 7.24
CA VAL A 58 -0.01 1.57 8.32
C VAL A 58 -1.49 1.42 8.01
N PRO A 59 -2.29 0.73 8.83
CA PRO A 59 -3.73 0.58 8.59
C PRO A 59 -4.42 1.94 8.48
N LYS A 60 -5.32 2.08 7.51
CA LYS A 60 -6.24 3.21 7.46
C LYS A 60 -7.34 2.95 8.48
N ILE A 61 -7.61 3.93 9.32
CA ILE A 61 -8.79 3.89 10.17
C ILE A 61 -9.98 4.27 9.28
N LEU A 62 -10.84 3.31 8.98
CA LEU A 62 -12.18 3.62 8.49
C LEU A 62 -12.95 4.20 9.67
N ASN A 63 -13.29 5.48 9.58
CA ASN A 63 -14.26 6.12 10.47
C ASN A 63 -15.68 5.64 10.15
#